data_AF-A0A5E4G7B3-F1
#
_entry.id   AF-A0A5E4G7B3-F1
#
_cell.length_a   1.000
_cell.length_b   1.000
_cell.length_c   1.000
_cell.angle_alpha   90.00
_cell.angle_beta   90.00
_cell.angle_gamma   90.00
#
_symmetry.space_group_name_H-M   'P 1'
#
loop_
_entity.id
_entity.type
_entity.pdbx_description
1 polymer ?
#
loop_
_entity_poly.entity_id
_entity_poly.type
_entity_poly.pdbx_seq_one_letter_code
_entity_poly.pdbx_strand_id
1 'polypeptide(L)'
;MEHSSMRGRFCCAVANPTIKEIAIYFQENYKEYKMKIAKELTQGPEEGTKRDFTKLVKMGFEYKYGMKDVLDDSVACGRLFIWSSFSQVI
;
A
#
# COMPACT_ATOMS: atom_id res chain seq x y z
N MET A 1 -7.30 -20.81 3.54
CA MET A 1 -8.26 -21.53 2.68
C MET A 1 -7.45 -22.36 1.71
N GLU A 2 -7.52 -23.68 1.82
CA GLU A 2 -7.02 -24.57 0.77
C GLU A 2 -8.18 -24.89 -0.17
N HIS A 3 -8.00 -24.65 -1.47
CA HIS A 3 -9.04 -24.86 -2.47
C HIS A 3 -8.47 -25.77 -3.56
N SER A 4 -8.92 -27.02 -3.59
CA SER A 4 -8.37 -28.09 -4.44
C SER A 4 -8.46 -27.83 -5.94
N SER A 5 -9.31 -26.89 -6.36
CA SER A 5 -9.49 -26.48 -7.76
C SER A 5 -8.64 -25.29 -8.22
N MET A 6 -7.82 -24.69 -7.35
CA MET A 6 -6.97 -23.56 -7.74
C MET A 6 -5.86 -24.02 -8.69
N ARG A 7 -5.89 -23.50 -9.93
CA ARG A 7 -4.89 -23.79 -10.96
C ARG A 7 -4.36 -22.52 -11.63
N GLY A 8 -3.06 -22.53 -11.93
CA GLY A 8 -2.36 -21.44 -12.59
C GLY A 8 -1.95 -20.30 -11.65
N ARG A 9 -1.62 -19.14 -12.24
CA ARG A 9 -1.16 -17.95 -11.49
C ARG A 9 -2.34 -17.07 -11.05
N PHE A 10 -2.16 -16.41 -9.92
CA PHE A 10 -3.11 -15.47 -9.33
C PHE A 10 -2.35 -14.21 -8.89
N CYS A 11 -2.92 -13.04 -9.17
CA CYS A 11 -2.39 -11.80 -8.64
C CYS A 11 -3.04 -11.53 -7.28
N CYS A 12 -2.23 -11.38 -6.23
CA CYS A 12 -2.65 -11.03 -4.89
C CYS A 12 -2.29 -9.57 -4.63
N ALA A 13 -3.20 -8.67 -4.98
CA ALA A 13 -3.07 -7.24 -4.75
C ALA A 13 -4.48 -6.65 -4.59
N VAL A 14 -4.72 -5.98 -3.47
CA VAL A 14 -6.02 -5.33 -3.19
C VAL A 14 -6.23 -4.06 -4.00
N ALA A 15 -5.13 -3.40 -4.39
CA ALA A 15 -5.14 -2.16 -5.14
C ALA A 15 -3.90 -2.06 -6.04
N ASN A 16 -3.97 -1.19 -7.05
CA ASN A 16 -2.86 -0.86 -7.94
C ASN A 16 -2.74 0.66 -8.08
N PRO A 17 -2.40 1.37 -6.99
CA PRO A 17 -2.32 2.82 -7.02
C PRO A 17 -1.10 3.29 -7.84
N THR A 18 -1.25 4.46 -8.43
CA THR A 18 -0.16 5.22 -9.03
C THR A 18 0.72 5.82 -7.93
N ILE A 19 1.95 6.19 -8.31
CA ILE A 19 2.84 6.93 -7.40
C ILE A 19 2.23 8.26 -6.95
N LYS A 20 1.44 8.89 -7.83
CA LYS A 20 0.71 10.12 -7.56
C LYS A 20 -0.35 9.93 -6.47
N GLU A 21 -1.16 8.88 -6.56
CA GLU A 21 -2.18 8.57 -5.55
C GLU A 21 -1.56 8.30 -4.18
N ILE A 22 -0.44 7.55 -4.14
CA ILE A 22 0.29 7.28 -2.89
C ILE A 22 0.87 8.60 -2.32
N ALA A 23 1.48 9.44 -3.16
CA ALA A 23 2.06 10.70 -2.74
C ALA A 23 1.00 11.67 -2.17
N ILE A 24 -0.14 11.81 -2.86
CA ILE A 24 -1.27 12.62 -2.40
C ILE A 24 -1.79 12.10 -1.05
N TYR A 25 -2.00 10.78 -0.95
CA TYR A 25 -2.46 10.16 0.30
C TYR A 25 -1.57 10.52 1.49
N PHE A 26 -0.24 10.42 1.34
CA PHE A 26 0.68 10.78 2.41
C PHE A 26 0.69 12.29 2.72
N GLN A 27 0.61 13.16 1.70
CA GLN A 27 0.56 14.61 1.93
C GLN A 27 -0.69 15.07 2.68
N GLU A 28 -1.83 14.41 2.45
CA GLU A 28 -3.11 14.73 3.08
C GLU A 28 -3.20 14.20 4.51
N ASN A 29 -2.71 12.98 4.76
CA ASN A 29 -2.90 12.30 6.05
C ASN A 29 -1.73 12.50 7.03
N TYR A 30 -0.54 12.86 6.54
CA TYR A 30 0.66 13.01 7.36
C TYR A 30 1.32 14.38 7.13
N LYS A 31 0.97 15.34 7.99
CA LYS A 31 1.43 16.74 7.88
C LYS A 31 2.96 16.87 7.86
N GLU A 32 3.66 15.99 8.58
CA GLU A 32 5.13 15.94 8.61
C GLU A 32 5.77 15.52 7.28
N TYR A 33 5.01 14.89 6.37
CA TYR A 33 5.47 14.49 5.05
C TYR A 33 5.06 15.49 3.96
N LYS A 34 4.11 16.38 4.23
CA LYS A 34 3.58 17.36 3.26
C LYS A 34 4.66 18.18 2.54
N MET A 35 5.70 18.62 3.27
CA MET A 35 6.82 19.39 2.71
C MET A 35 8.03 18.53 2.32
N LYS A 36 8.00 17.22 2.62
CA LYS A 36 9.10 16.28 2.34
C LYS A 36 8.89 15.48 1.06
N ILE A 37 7.63 15.34 0.62
CA ILE A 37 7.30 14.64 -0.62
C ILE A 37 7.62 15.54 -1.80
N ALA A 38 8.51 15.06 -2.67
CA ALA A 38 8.96 15.77 -3.85
C ALA A 38 7.79 16.04 -4.81
N LYS A 39 7.72 17.24 -5.39
CA LYS A 39 6.59 17.66 -6.25
C LYS A 39 6.44 16.77 -7.48
N GLU A 40 7.54 16.23 -7.97
CA GLU A 40 7.63 15.34 -9.11
C GLU A 40 6.79 14.07 -8.89
N LEU A 41 6.69 13.59 -7.65
CA LEU A 41 5.88 12.41 -7.30
C LEU A 41 4.37 12.68 -7.41
N THR A 42 3.97 13.95 -7.28
CA THR A 42 2.55 14.37 -7.43
C THR A 42 2.18 14.71 -8.88
N GLN A 43 3.16 14.74 -9.79
CA GLN A 43 2.98 15.08 -11.20
C GLN A 43 3.01 13.83 -12.13
N GLY A 44 2.94 12.64 -11.54
CA GLY A 44 2.90 11.38 -12.29
C GLY A 44 1.62 11.22 -13.13
N PRO A 45 1.57 10.17 -13.98
CA PRO A 45 0.41 9.87 -14.80
C PRO A 45 -0.85 9.63 -13.96
N GLU A 46 -2.00 10.07 -14.47
CA GLU A 46 -3.31 9.94 -13.81
C GLU A 46 -3.77 8.48 -13.73
N GLU A 47 -3.43 7.66 -14.73
CA GLU A 47 -3.83 6.26 -14.79
C GLU A 47 -2.65 5.31 -14.55
N GLY A 48 -2.86 4.34 -13.68
CA GLY A 48 -1.96 3.20 -13.50
C GLY A 48 -2.10 2.15 -14.60
N THR A 49 -1.29 1.10 -14.52
CA THR A 49 -1.40 -0.03 -15.47
C THR A 49 -2.72 -0.77 -15.29
N LYS A 50 -3.49 -0.94 -16.38
CA LYS A 50 -4.70 -1.76 -16.38
C LYS A 50 -4.30 -3.24 -16.25
N ARG A 51 -4.49 -3.82 -15.07
CA ARG A 51 -4.31 -5.26 -14.80
C ARG A 51 -5.54 -5.80 -14.08
N ASP A 52 -5.90 -7.04 -14.39
CA ASP A 52 -6.98 -7.74 -13.71
C ASP A 52 -6.47 -8.38 -12.41
N PHE A 53 -6.91 -7.83 -11.28
CA PHE A 53 -6.64 -8.34 -9.93
C PHE A 53 -7.83 -9.13 -9.34
N THR A 54 -8.91 -9.30 -10.10
CA THR A 54 -10.18 -9.82 -9.61
C THR A 54 -10.23 -11.34 -9.54
N LYS A 55 -9.27 -12.05 -10.15
CA LYS A 55 -9.28 -13.52 -10.25
C LYS A 55 -9.38 -14.21 -8.89
N LEU A 56 -8.67 -13.71 -7.87
CA LEU A 56 -8.78 -14.25 -6.51
C LEU A 56 -10.16 -13.99 -5.91
N VAL A 57 -10.67 -12.76 -6.05
CA VAL A 57 -11.98 -12.37 -5.51
C VAL A 57 -13.11 -13.17 -6.14
N LYS A 58 -13.03 -13.41 -7.46
CA LYS A 58 -13.97 -14.28 -8.20
C LYS A 58 -13.99 -15.73 -7.69
N MET A 59 -12.93 -16.19 -7.03
CA MET A 59 -12.84 -17.52 -6.40
C MET A 59 -13.32 -17.52 -4.95
N GLY A 60 -13.86 -16.41 -4.44
CA GLY A 60 -14.32 -16.27 -3.07
C GLY A 60 -13.27 -15.78 -2.07
N PHE A 61 -12.10 -15.32 -2.53
CA PHE A 61 -11.12 -14.69 -1.65
C PHE A 61 -11.54 -13.26 -1.29
N GLU A 62 -11.48 -12.93 -0.01
CA GLU A 62 -11.82 -11.60 0.49
C GLU A 62 -10.58 -10.91 1.05
N TYR A 63 -10.28 -9.70 0.55
CA TYR A 63 -9.27 -8.84 1.14
C TYR A 63 -9.85 -8.19 2.40
N LYS A 64 -9.18 -8.41 3.53
CA LYS A 64 -9.57 -7.80 4.82
C LYS A 64 -9.06 -6.36 5.00
N TYR A 65 -8.03 -6.00 4.24
CA TYR A 65 -7.32 -4.74 4.36
C TYR A 65 -7.24 -4.08 2.98
N GLY A 66 -7.54 -2.79 2.92
CA GLY A 66 -7.42 -1.97 1.73
C GLY A 66 -6.06 -1.31 1.61
N MET A 67 -5.89 -0.51 0.55
CA MET A 67 -4.67 0.27 0.31
C MET A 67 -4.30 1.16 1.51
N LYS A 68 -5.29 1.87 2.07
CA LYS A 68 -5.08 2.82 3.16
C LYS A 68 -4.54 2.14 4.40
N ASP A 69 -5.15 1.03 4.81
CA ASP A 69 -4.71 0.23 5.96
C ASP A 69 -3.24 -0.18 5.79
N VAL A 70 -2.87 -0.67 4.60
CA VAL A 70 -1.49 -1.06 4.29
C VAL A 70 -0.52 0.13 4.39
N LEU A 71 -0.89 1.29 3.85
CA LEU A 71 -0.04 2.49 3.91
C LEU A 71 0.11 3.01 5.34
N ASP A 72 -0.98 3.03 6.10
CA ASP A 72 -1.01 3.55 7.46
C ASP A 72 -0.21 2.64 8.42
N ASP A 73 -0.43 1.33 8.33
CA ASP A 73 0.30 0.33 9.11
C ASP A 73 1.80 0.36 8.78
N SER A 74 2.16 0.63 7.51
CA SER A 74 3.56 0.77 7.10
C SER A 74 4.23 1.96 7.79
N VAL A 75 3.54 3.10 7.90
CA VAL A 75 4.07 4.27 8.63
C VAL A 75 4.16 3.97 10.13
N ALA A 76 3.14 3.36 10.71
CA ALA A 76 3.14 2.98 12.12
C ALA A 76 4.33 2.04 12.44
N CYS A 77 4.53 1.00 11.64
CA CYS A 77 5.65 0.08 11.76
C CYS A 77 7.01 0.78 11.62
N GLY A 78 7.16 1.68 10.63
CA GLY A 78 8.39 2.45 10.44
C GLY A 78 8.74 3.33 11.64
N ARG A 79 7.74 3.91 12.32
CA ARG A 79 7.94 4.71 13.54
C ARG A 79 8.36 3.86 14.74
N LEU A 80 7.83 2.64 14.87
CA LEU A 80 8.22 1.71 15.92
C LEU A 80 9.70 1.31 15.81
N PHE A 81 10.19 1.07 14.60
CA PHE A 81 11.60 0.75 14.36
C PHE A 81 12.55 1.88 14.81
N ILE A 82 12.14 3.14 14.64
CA ILE A 82 12.91 4.29 15.13
C ILE A 82 13.00 4.25 16.66
N TRP A 83 11.89 3.99 17.36
CA TRP A 83 11.86 3.89 18.83
C TRP A 83 12.69 2.71 19.38
N SER A 84 12.66 1.56 18.69
CA SER A 84 13.45 0.38 19.08
C SER A 84 14.96 0.63 18.98
N SER A 85 15.41 1.38 17.96
CA SER A 85 16.82 1.78 17.85
C SER A 85 17.26 2.77 18.93
N PHE A 86 16.38 3.66 19.38
CA PHE A 86 16.72 4.58 20.47
C PHE A 86 16.72 3.91 21.84
N SER A 87 15.85 2.91 22.07
CA SER A 87 15.75 2.20 23.36
C SER A 87 16.92 1.26 23.64
N GLN A 88 17.70 0.86 22.62
CA GLN A 88 18.93 0.08 22.79
C GLN A 88 20.18 0.94 23.03
N VAL A 89 20.04 2.27 22.98
CA VAL A 89 21.17 3.23 23.09
C VAL A 89 21.14 3.99 24.43
N ILE A 90 20.21 3.65 25.33
CA ILE A 90 20.13 4.20 26.70
C ILE A 90 20.37 3.08 27.71
#